data_AF-A0A934NEN0-F1
#
_entry.id   AF-A0A934NEN0-F1
#
_cell.length_a   1.000
_cell.length_b   1.000
_cell.length_c   1.000
_cell.angle_alpha   90.00
_cell.angle_beta   90.00
_cell.angle_gamma   90.00
#
_symmetry.space_group_name_H-M   'P 1'
#
loop_
_entity.id
_entity.type
_entity.pdbx_description
1 polymer ?
#
loop_
_entity_poly.entity_id
_entity_poly.type
_entity_poly.pdbx_seq_one_letter_code
_entity_poly.pdbx_strand_id
1 'polypeptide(L)'
;MLLMAEAALGIVVVVGVLIDVFQAIVTPRPVAGRVRVSRYLIRSLWWVTRWVSYRVKTVGRREALLGSFGPFSVLAMLFAWVVLLLFGYGLIIDSMRDQIKPEPPGFGTSLYFAATSMLTIGFGDFVATRAAARVVAIMAGATGLGMFALVITFLYSITVAFQRREITVLTLEAGAGAPPSGVTLLESYAMAGITEDLGRAFERWQEWAAEILDSHLAYLPLAYFRSSHDNDSWIGSLGAIMDAATLILTTVQDGAASPGEGEVSVPRSVKGWAKLARSVGGHCIEDLVLYFQLPDGHDVGVELEEFQIARARLSRAGYRLRPEAEAWEAFRRLRGEYAMRINSLATYWASPPAQWIGDRSPLKYRARHDGHVLSSDPPGQAAGE
;
A
#
# COMPACT_ATOMS: atom_id res chain seq x y z
N MET A 1 39.99 -25.56 9.87
CA MET A 1 39.71 -24.26 9.21
C MET A 1 38.33 -24.26 8.55
N LEU A 2 38.01 -25.25 7.72
CA LEU A 2 36.71 -25.34 7.02
C LEU A 2 35.50 -25.37 7.99
N LEU A 3 35.51 -26.24 9.01
CA LEU A 3 34.44 -26.31 10.02
C LEU A 3 34.24 -25.00 10.80
N MET A 4 35.33 -24.28 11.11
CA MET A 4 35.23 -22.99 11.81
C MET A 4 34.63 -21.90 10.91
N ALA A 5 34.90 -21.95 9.61
CA ALA A 5 34.30 -21.06 8.63
C ALA A 5 32.79 -21.34 8.45
N GLU A 6 32.39 -22.62 8.42
CA GLU A 6 30.98 -23.03 8.38
C GLU A 6 30.22 -22.57 9.62
N ALA A 7 30.78 -22.78 10.81
CA ALA A 7 30.20 -22.30 12.07
C ALA A 7 30.01 -20.77 12.06
N ALA A 8 31.05 -20.03 11.69
CA ALA A 8 31.01 -18.57 11.63
C ALA A 8 29.97 -18.08 10.62
N LEU A 9 29.95 -18.67 9.42
CA LEU A 9 28.97 -18.34 8.38
C LEU A 9 27.54 -18.64 8.84
N GLY A 10 27.30 -19.80 9.44
CA GLY A 10 26.00 -20.19 9.97
C GLY A 10 25.50 -19.22 11.04
N ILE A 11 26.37 -18.82 11.98
CA ILE A 11 26.05 -17.80 13.00
C ILE A 11 25.69 -16.47 12.36
N VAL A 12 26.47 -16.00 11.39
CA VAL A 12 26.20 -14.74 10.66
C VAL A 12 24.85 -14.80 9.95
N VAL A 13 24.51 -15.91 9.30
CA VAL A 13 23.22 -16.11 8.65
C VAL A 13 22.08 -16.08 9.68
N VAL A 14 22.17 -16.86 10.76
CA VAL A 14 21.12 -16.91 11.79
C VAL A 14 20.91 -15.53 12.43
N VAL A 15 21.97 -14.89 12.90
CA VAL A 15 21.89 -13.56 13.53
C VAL A 15 21.38 -12.52 12.53
N GLY A 16 21.84 -12.56 11.28
CA GLY A 16 21.37 -11.66 10.23
C GLY A 16 19.88 -11.79 9.96
N VAL A 17 19.35 -13.01 9.87
CA VAL A 17 17.91 -13.24 9.69
C VAL A 17 17.11 -12.82 10.92
N LEU A 18 17.59 -13.12 12.14
CA LEU A 18 16.89 -12.69 13.36
C LEU A 18 16.82 -11.17 13.50
N ILE A 19 17.89 -10.45 13.12
CA ILE A 19 17.89 -8.98 13.05
C ILE A 19 16.88 -8.51 11.98
N ASP A 20 16.84 -9.14 10.81
CA ASP A 20 15.88 -8.79 9.74
C ASP A 20 14.43 -9.00 10.20
N VAL A 21 14.13 -10.13 10.84
CA VAL A 21 12.81 -10.46 11.41
C VAL A 21 12.42 -9.46 12.49
N PHE A 22 13.32 -9.17 13.45
CA PHE A 22 13.08 -8.20 14.51
C PHE A 22 12.78 -6.82 13.93
N GLN A 23 13.54 -6.40 12.92
CA GLN A 23 13.34 -5.11 12.27
C GLN A 23 12.09 -5.03 11.38
N ALA A 24 11.64 -6.16 10.83
CA ALA A 24 10.48 -6.19 9.95
C ALA A 24 9.15 -6.34 10.71
N ILE A 25 9.17 -6.99 11.87
CA ILE A 25 7.95 -7.31 12.64
C ILE A 25 7.85 -6.50 13.94
N VAL A 26 8.96 -6.32 14.66
CA VAL A 26 8.94 -5.79 16.03
C VAL A 26 9.21 -4.29 16.07
N THR A 27 10.07 -3.76 15.19
CA THR A 27 10.40 -2.33 15.22
C THR A 27 9.37 -1.50 14.44
N PRO A 28 8.71 -0.51 15.07
CA PRO A 28 7.68 0.31 14.42
C PRO A 28 8.25 1.34 13.45
N ARG A 29 9.54 1.67 13.52
CA ARG A 29 10.18 2.64 12.61
C ARG A 29 11.04 1.94 11.57
N PRO A 30 11.02 2.38 10.30
CA PRO A 30 12.00 1.96 9.32
C PRO A 30 13.41 2.38 9.77
N VAL A 31 14.13 1.45 10.38
CA VAL A 31 15.56 1.64 10.68
C VAL A 31 16.30 1.70 9.34
N ALA A 32 17.09 2.75 9.12
CA ALA A 32 17.89 2.98 7.92
C ALA A 32 19.10 2.02 7.82
N GLY A 33 18.89 0.73 8.02
CA GLY A 33 19.87 -0.32 7.78
C GLY A 33 19.95 -0.65 6.29
N ARG A 34 21.18 -0.78 5.77
CA ARG A 34 21.44 -1.09 4.36
C ARG A 34 21.28 -2.57 4.01
N VAL A 35 21.40 -3.50 4.95
CA VAL A 35 21.41 -4.95 4.67
C VAL A 35 20.16 -5.61 5.25
N ARG A 36 19.07 -5.61 4.48
CA ARG A 36 17.80 -6.27 4.85
C ARG A 36 17.39 -7.28 3.79
N VAL A 37 17.41 -8.57 4.14
CA VAL A 37 17.11 -9.66 3.20
C VAL A 37 15.68 -9.53 2.66
N SER A 38 14.72 -9.27 3.55
CA SER A 38 13.32 -9.03 3.22
C SER A 38 13.13 -7.92 2.17
N ARG A 39 13.79 -6.77 2.34
CA ARG A 39 13.71 -5.63 1.41
C ARG A 39 14.21 -5.99 0.02
N TYR A 40 15.36 -6.65 -0.08
CA TYR A 40 15.93 -7.05 -1.36
C TYR A 40 15.09 -8.12 -2.05
N LEU A 41 14.56 -9.08 -1.29
CA LEU A 41 13.68 -10.11 -1.81
C LEU A 41 12.42 -9.50 -2.42
N ILE A 42 11.70 -8.66 -1.67
CA ILE A 42 10.46 -8.03 -2.13
C ILE A 42 10.73 -7.13 -3.34
N ARG A 43 11.78 -6.31 -3.31
CA ARG A 43 12.11 -5.41 -4.43
C ARG A 43 12.48 -6.18 -5.69
N SER A 44 13.23 -7.28 -5.55
CA SER A 44 13.59 -8.15 -6.68
C SER A 44 12.37 -8.85 -7.24
N LEU A 45 11.51 -9.40 -6.37
CA LEU A 45 10.27 -10.05 -6.78
C LEU A 45 9.32 -9.06 -7.47
N TRP A 46 9.25 -7.82 -6.96
CA TRP A 46 8.45 -6.75 -7.57
C TRP A 46 8.95 -6.42 -8.97
N TRP A 47 10.26 -6.24 -9.13
CA TRP A 47 10.87 -5.96 -10.42
C TRP A 47 10.55 -7.08 -11.44
N VAL A 48 10.70 -8.34 -11.05
CA VAL A 48 10.34 -9.49 -11.90
C VAL A 48 8.85 -9.47 -12.24
N THR A 49 7.98 -9.31 -11.25
CA THR A 49 6.53 -9.32 -11.45
C THR A 49 6.09 -8.20 -12.39
N ARG A 50 6.63 -6.99 -12.21
CA ARG A 50 6.34 -5.83 -13.06
C ARG A 50 6.85 -6.05 -14.49
N TRP A 51 8.04 -6.61 -14.65
CA TRP A 51 8.58 -6.96 -15.97
C TRP A 51 7.74 -8.02 -16.68
N VAL A 52 7.24 -9.03 -15.95
CA VAL A 52 6.31 -10.03 -16.48
C VAL A 52 4.97 -9.37 -16.83
N SER A 53 4.43 -8.50 -15.97
CA SER A 53 3.13 -7.87 -16.15
C SER A 53 3.09 -7.02 -17.43
N TYR A 54 4.18 -6.34 -17.78
CA TYR A 54 4.29 -5.61 -19.05
C TYR A 54 4.25 -6.48 -20.30
N ARG A 55 4.47 -7.80 -20.20
CA ARG A 55 4.32 -8.74 -21.33
C ARG A 55 2.94 -9.37 -21.41
N VAL A 56 2.13 -9.26 -20.37
CA VAL A 56 0.77 -9.81 -20.36
C VAL A 56 -0.14 -8.86 -21.14
N LYS A 57 -0.61 -9.31 -22.31
CA LYS A 57 -1.47 -8.52 -23.20
C LYS A 57 -2.90 -8.35 -22.67
N THR A 58 -3.39 -9.31 -21.90
CA THR A 58 -4.76 -9.29 -21.36
C THR A 58 -4.81 -8.50 -20.05
N VAL A 59 -5.59 -7.42 -20.03
CA VAL A 59 -5.74 -6.55 -18.85
C VAL A 59 -6.12 -7.35 -17.60
N GLY A 60 -7.19 -8.15 -17.64
CA GLY A 60 -7.62 -8.92 -16.47
C GLY A 60 -6.55 -9.87 -15.89
N ARG A 61 -5.74 -10.52 -16.74
CA ARG A 61 -4.63 -11.38 -16.26
C ARG A 61 -3.49 -10.56 -15.65
N ARG A 62 -3.20 -9.39 -16.23
CA ARG A 62 -2.19 -8.46 -15.70
C ARG A 62 -2.62 -7.93 -14.34
N GLU A 63 -3.87 -7.52 -14.20
CA GLU A 63 -4.40 -7.02 -12.94
C GLU A 63 -4.46 -8.13 -11.87
N ALA A 64 -4.83 -9.36 -12.23
CA ALA A 64 -4.81 -10.52 -11.32
C ALA A 64 -3.38 -10.87 -10.84
N LEU A 65 -2.39 -10.83 -11.73
CA LEU A 65 -0.98 -11.05 -11.39
C LEU A 65 -0.48 -9.99 -10.40
N LEU A 66 -0.75 -8.73 -10.68
CA LEU A 66 -0.36 -7.61 -9.83
C LEU A 66 -1.13 -7.59 -8.49
N GLY A 67 -2.40 -8.00 -8.49
CA GLY A 67 -3.22 -8.16 -7.28
C GLY A 67 -2.73 -9.26 -6.36
N SER A 68 -2.23 -10.35 -6.92
CA SER A 68 -1.72 -11.50 -6.16
C SER A 68 -0.33 -11.26 -5.55
N PHE A 69 0.39 -10.22 -6.02
CA PHE A 69 1.76 -9.95 -5.59
C PHE A 69 1.88 -9.65 -4.10
N GLY A 70 1.02 -8.79 -3.54
CA GLY A 70 1.07 -8.41 -2.12
C GLY A 70 1.06 -9.63 -1.19
N PRO A 71 0.00 -10.46 -1.21
CA PRO A 71 -0.08 -11.69 -0.43
C PRO A 71 1.08 -12.66 -0.71
N PHE A 72 1.43 -12.87 -1.98
CA PHE A 72 2.51 -13.79 -2.35
C PHE A 72 3.87 -13.32 -1.82
N SER A 73 4.15 -12.01 -1.86
CA SER A 73 5.42 -11.44 -1.39
C SER A 73 5.63 -11.67 0.12
N VAL A 74 4.54 -11.62 0.90
CA VAL A 74 4.57 -11.95 2.32
C VAL A 74 4.92 -13.41 2.52
N LEU A 75 4.22 -14.33 1.85
CA LEU A 75 4.49 -15.76 1.95
C LEU A 75 5.92 -16.11 1.52
N ALA A 76 6.40 -15.52 0.42
CA ALA A 76 7.76 -15.70 -0.07
C ALA A 76 8.81 -15.20 0.94
N MET A 77 8.57 -14.05 1.59
CA MET A 77 9.44 -13.51 2.63
C MET A 77 9.50 -14.41 3.86
N LEU A 78 8.35 -14.86 4.37
CA LEU A 78 8.27 -15.76 5.52
C LEU A 78 8.99 -17.09 5.22
N PHE A 79 8.76 -17.65 4.03
CA PHE A 79 9.43 -18.86 3.58
C PHE A 79 10.95 -18.66 3.47
N ALA A 80 11.40 -17.55 2.90
CA ALA A 80 12.82 -17.24 2.78
C ALA A 80 13.52 -17.15 4.13
N TRP A 81 12.89 -16.53 5.15
CA TRP A 81 13.44 -16.48 6.50
C TRP A 81 13.60 -17.87 7.10
N VAL A 82 12.58 -18.74 6.98
CA VAL A 82 12.67 -20.13 7.47
C VAL A 82 13.78 -20.88 6.76
N VAL A 83 13.87 -20.81 5.42
CA VAL A 83 14.91 -21.49 4.65
C VAL A 83 16.31 -21.01 5.04
N LEU A 84 16.51 -19.70 5.23
CA LEU A 84 17.80 -19.15 5.63
C LEU A 84 18.17 -19.53 7.07
N LEU A 85 17.21 -19.57 7.99
CA LEU A 85 17.45 -20.06 9.35
C LEU A 85 17.81 -21.55 9.34
N LEU A 86 17.08 -22.37 8.58
CA LEU A 86 17.40 -23.79 8.40
C LEU A 86 18.82 -23.98 7.85
N PHE A 87 19.18 -23.23 6.83
CA PHE A 87 20.52 -23.25 6.25
C PHE A 87 21.59 -22.81 7.26
N GLY A 88 21.34 -21.72 7.99
CA GLY A 88 22.26 -21.20 9.00
C GLY A 88 22.48 -22.18 10.16
N TYR A 89 21.41 -22.75 10.73
CA TYR A 89 21.51 -23.80 11.74
C TYR A 89 22.13 -25.08 11.17
N GLY A 90 21.82 -25.44 9.93
CA GLY A 90 22.44 -26.57 9.23
C GLY A 90 23.96 -26.44 9.17
N LEU A 91 24.48 -25.26 8.84
CA LEU A 91 25.93 -24.97 8.83
C LEU A 91 26.56 -25.06 10.23
N ILE A 92 25.88 -24.51 11.25
CA ILE A 92 26.36 -24.61 12.64
C ILE A 92 26.42 -26.08 13.07
N ILE A 93 25.38 -26.84 12.78
CA ILE A 93 25.28 -28.26 13.13
C ILE A 93 26.34 -29.09 12.38
N ASP A 94 26.54 -28.84 11.09
CA ASP A 94 27.52 -29.57 10.27
C ASP A 94 28.95 -29.36 10.79
N SER A 95 29.25 -28.14 11.26
CA SER A 95 30.52 -27.84 11.92
C SER A 95 30.78 -28.64 13.22
N MET A 96 29.73 -29.21 13.80
CA MET A 96 29.72 -29.95 15.06
C MET A 96 29.27 -31.40 14.89
N ARG A 97 29.39 -31.96 13.68
CA ARG A 97 28.92 -33.32 13.35
C ARG A 97 29.46 -34.41 14.28
N ASP A 98 30.67 -34.26 14.80
CA ASP A 98 31.33 -35.17 15.74
C ASP A 98 30.59 -35.28 17.10
N GLN A 99 29.69 -34.33 17.37
CA GLN A 99 28.90 -34.25 18.60
C GLN A 99 27.49 -34.84 18.44
N ILE A 100 27.15 -35.37 17.27
CA ILE A 100 25.84 -35.90 16.93
C ILE A 100 25.96 -37.40 16.67
N LYS A 101 24.98 -38.18 17.15
CA LYS A 101 24.94 -39.63 16.91
C LYS A 101 23.64 -40.05 16.23
N PRO A 102 23.71 -40.87 15.15
CA PRO A 102 24.93 -41.23 14.41
C PRO A 102 25.58 -39.98 13.79
N GLU A 103 26.89 -40.03 13.51
CA GLU A 103 27.58 -38.88 12.90
C GLU A 103 26.96 -38.59 11.52
N PRO A 104 26.49 -37.35 11.27
CA PRO A 104 25.93 -36.99 9.97
C PRO A 104 26.94 -37.25 8.84
N PRO A 105 26.58 -38.03 7.80
CA PRO A 105 27.48 -38.36 6.70
C PRO A 105 27.78 -37.16 5.79
N GLY A 106 27.01 -36.07 5.90
CA GLY A 106 27.28 -34.80 5.21
C GLY A 106 26.23 -33.74 5.49
N PHE A 107 26.43 -32.56 4.89
CA PHE A 107 25.63 -31.35 5.12
C PHE A 107 24.12 -31.57 4.97
N GLY A 108 23.67 -32.37 4.00
CA GLY A 108 22.24 -32.64 3.82
C GLY A 108 21.59 -33.28 5.05
N THR A 109 22.31 -34.16 5.75
CA THR A 109 21.84 -34.79 6.99
C THR A 109 21.92 -33.83 8.18
N SER A 110 22.95 -32.99 8.25
CA SER A 110 23.06 -31.91 9.24
C SER A 110 21.92 -30.88 9.09
N LEU A 111 21.57 -30.53 7.85
CA LEU A 111 20.43 -29.68 7.52
C LEU A 111 19.10 -30.34 7.88
N TYR A 112 18.97 -31.66 7.65
CA TYR A 112 17.81 -32.43 8.09
C TYR A 112 17.67 -32.43 9.62
N PHE A 113 18.76 -32.61 10.37
CA PHE A 113 18.74 -32.51 11.83
C PHE A 113 18.41 -31.09 12.33
N ALA A 114 18.92 -30.05 11.65
CA ALA A 114 18.53 -28.67 11.92
C ALA A 114 17.03 -28.44 11.68
N ALA A 115 16.48 -28.98 10.58
CA ALA A 115 15.07 -28.86 10.24
C ALA A 115 14.16 -29.57 11.24
N THR A 116 14.49 -30.82 11.60
CA THR A 116 13.71 -31.58 12.58
C THR A 116 13.78 -30.96 13.98
N SER A 117 14.90 -30.31 14.34
CA SER A 117 15.05 -29.58 15.60
C SER A 117 14.29 -28.25 15.60
N MET A 118 14.49 -27.41 14.58
CA MET A 118 13.87 -26.08 14.49
C MET A 118 12.35 -26.16 14.29
N LEU A 119 11.88 -27.08 13.45
CA LEU A 119 10.45 -27.31 13.24
C LEU A 119 9.82 -28.16 14.35
N THR A 120 10.57 -28.51 15.39
CA THR A 120 10.10 -29.27 16.56
C THR A 120 9.51 -30.65 16.24
N ILE A 121 9.94 -31.27 15.13
CA ILE A 121 9.49 -32.60 14.69
C ILE A 121 10.16 -33.70 15.52
N GLY A 122 11.48 -33.61 15.68
CA GLY A 122 12.25 -34.47 16.60
C GLY A 122 12.09 -35.98 16.42
N PHE A 123 12.28 -36.52 15.20
CA PHE A 123 12.17 -37.96 14.94
C PHE A 123 13.09 -38.83 15.80
N GLY A 124 14.20 -38.28 16.31
CA GLY A 124 15.11 -38.95 17.23
C GLY A 124 16.11 -39.91 16.57
N ASP A 125 16.17 -39.90 15.24
CA ASP A 125 17.15 -40.62 14.43
C ASP A 125 18.56 -40.02 14.52
N PHE A 126 18.66 -38.71 14.77
CA PHE A 126 19.89 -38.00 15.13
C PHE A 126 19.75 -37.32 16.50
N VAL A 127 20.75 -37.47 17.36
CA VAL A 127 20.72 -36.91 18.72
C VAL A 127 22.01 -36.19 19.06
N ALA A 128 21.89 -34.97 19.60
CA ALA A 128 23.02 -34.20 20.13
C ALA A 128 23.53 -34.81 21.44
N THR A 129 24.79 -35.25 21.45
CA THR A 129 25.39 -35.96 22.59
C THR A 129 26.20 -35.05 23.51
N ARG A 130 26.82 -33.99 22.99
CA ARG A 130 27.60 -33.02 23.77
C ARG A 130 26.83 -31.74 24.09
N ALA A 131 27.27 -31.04 25.14
CA ALA A 131 26.61 -29.84 25.64
C ALA A 131 26.43 -28.75 24.58
N ALA A 132 27.46 -28.47 23.77
CA ALA A 132 27.38 -27.40 22.77
C ALA A 132 26.35 -27.71 21.68
N ALA A 133 26.35 -28.93 21.11
CA ALA A 133 25.35 -29.34 20.13
C ALA A 133 23.92 -29.37 20.70
N ARG A 134 23.76 -29.74 21.99
CA ARG A 134 22.46 -29.68 22.68
C ARG A 134 21.93 -28.26 22.79
N VAL A 135 22.79 -27.31 23.15
CA VAL A 135 22.42 -25.89 23.22
C VAL A 135 21.99 -25.38 21.84
N VAL A 136 22.74 -25.70 20.79
CA VAL A 136 22.36 -25.31 19.40
C VAL A 136 21.01 -25.90 19.01
N ALA A 137 20.75 -27.18 19.30
CA ALA A 137 19.47 -27.82 19.01
C ALA A 137 18.30 -27.19 19.78
N ILE A 138 18.50 -26.86 21.06
CA ILE A 138 17.50 -26.15 21.88
C ILE A 138 17.24 -24.75 21.32
N MET A 139 18.31 -24.02 20.96
CA MET A 139 18.18 -22.69 20.35
C MET A 139 17.45 -22.76 19.01
N ALA A 140 17.75 -23.76 18.18
CA ALA A 140 17.04 -23.97 16.92
C ALA A 140 15.54 -24.18 17.17
N GLY A 141 15.16 -25.05 18.12
CA GLY A 141 13.76 -25.27 18.49
C GLY A 141 13.07 -24.02 19.05
N ALA A 142 13.74 -23.30 19.96
CA ALA A 142 13.22 -22.05 20.52
C ALA A 142 13.03 -20.97 19.44
N THR A 143 13.98 -20.84 18.51
CA THR A 143 13.89 -19.92 17.37
C THR A 143 12.77 -20.32 16.42
N GLY A 144 12.58 -21.61 16.12
CA GLY A 144 11.48 -22.07 15.29
C GLY A 144 10.11 -21.76 15.90
N LEU A 145 9.92 -22.07 17.19
CA LEU A 145 8.69 -21.73 17.91
C LEU A 145 8.44 -20.21 17.94
N GLY A 146 9.46 -19.42 18.25
CA GLY A 146 9.38 -17.96 18.23
C GLY A 146 9.06 -17.40 16.84
N MET A 147 9.63 -18.00 15.79
CA MET A 147 9.36 -17.64 14.41
C MET A 147 7.90 -17.88 14.05
N PHE A 148 7.33 -19.06 14.38
CA PHE A 148 5.92 -19.34 14.14
C PHE A 148 5.00 -18.35 14.86
N ALA A 149 5.29 -18.03 16.13
CA ALA A 149 4.53 -17.03 16.87
C ALA A 149 4.56 -15.65 16.17
N LEU A 150 5.76 -15.18 15.79
CA LEU A 150 5.94 -13.91 15.08
C LEU A 150 5.25 -13.90 13.72
N VAL A 151 5.32 -15.00 12.95
CA VAL A 151 4.65 -15.13 11.65
C VAL A 151 3.14 -14.99 11.81
N ILE A 152 2.53 -15.71 12.76
CA ILE A 152 1.09 -15.65 12.99
C ILE A 152 0.68 -14.23 13.40
N THR A 153 1.40 -13.61 14.32
CA THR A 153 1.16 -12.22 14.73
C THR A 153 1.28 -11.25 13.56
N PHE A 154 2.33 -11.39 12.74
CA PHE A 154 2.55 -10.54 11.58
C PHE A 154 1.44 -10.66 10.53
N LEU A 155 1.01 -11.89 10.22
CA LEU A 155 -0.10 -12.14 9.29
C LEU A 155 -1.41 -11.54 9.81
N TYR A 156 -1.66 -11.56 11.11
CA TYR A 156 -2.82 -10.89 11.69
C TYR A 156 -2.70 -9.36 11.64
N SER A 157 -1.53 -8.80 11.99
CA SER A 157 -1.31 -7.35 11.95
C SER A 157 -1.48 -6.77 10.55
N ILE A 158 -0.96 -7.46 9.52
CA ILE A 158 -1.06 -6.96 8.14
C ILE A 158 -2.49 -7.06 7.58
N THR A 159 -3.26 -8.09 7.95
CA THR A 159 -4.66 -8.21 7.50
C THR A 159 -5.54 -7.14 8.14
N VAL A 160 -5.36 -6.86 9.43
CA VAL A 160 -6.08 -5.78 10.11
C VAL A 160 -5.71 -4.42 9.52
N ALA A 161 -4.43 -4.16 9.27
CA ALA A 161 -3.99 -2.91 8.65
C ALA A 161 -4.54 -2.75 7.23
N PHE A 162 -4.55 -3.82 6.44
CA PHE A 162 -5.15 -3.86 5.11
C PHE A 162 -6.65 -3.56 5.16
N GLN A 163 -7.40 -4.22 6.05
CA GLN A 163 -8.83 -4.02 6.19
C GLN A 163 -9.18 -2.58 6.59
N ARG A 164 -8.43 -1.99 7.55
CA ARG A 164 -8.61 -0.58 7.95
C ARG A 164 -8.43 0.37 6.78
N ARG A 165 -7.35 0.21 6.01
CA ARG A 165 -7.10 1.01 4.80
C ARG A 165 -8.25 0.88 3.81
N GLU A 166 -8.70 -0.35 3.58
CA GLU A 166 -9.67 -0.66 2.53
C GLU A 166 -11.08 -0.17 2.86
N ILE A 167 -11.50 -0.20 4.13
CA ILE A 167 -12.79 0.37 4.54
C ILE A 167 -12.89 1.84 4.10
N THR A 168 -11.83 2.63 4.30
CA THR A 168 -11.85 4.04 3.90
C THR A 168 -11.87 4.21 2.38
N VAL A 169 -11.10 3.40 1.64
CA VAL A 169 -11.11 3.39 0.16
C VAL A 169 -12.54 3.15 -0.35
N LEU A 170 -13.21 2.13 0.16
CA LEU A 170 -14.59 1.79 -0.25
C LEU A 170 -15.60 2.86 0.14
N THR A 171 -15.47 3.47 1.33
CA THR A 171 -16.36 4.58 1.69
C THR A 171 -16.15 5.81 0.82
N LEU A 172 -14.93 6.04 0.33
CA LEU A 172 -14.63 7.14 -0.58
C LEU A 172 -15.22 6.88 -1.97
N GLU A 173 -15.20 5.63 -2.46
CA GLU A 173 -15.73 5.23 -3.77
C GLU A 173 -17.17 5.71 -3.97
N ALA A 174 -18.02 5.61 -2.94
CA ALA A 174 -19.41 6.05 -3.00
C ALA A 174 -19.56 7.55 -3.33
N GLY A 175 -18.59 8.39 -2.95
CA GLY A 175 -18.58 9.82 -3.26
C GLY A 175 -17.71 10.19 -4.46
N ALA A 176 -16.54 9.57 -4.59
CA ALA A 176 -15.51 9.91 -5.57
C ALA A 176 -15.62 9.14 -6.90
N GLY A 177 -16.42 8.08 -6.94
CA GLY A 177 -16.54 7.14 -8.07
C GLY A 177 -15.40 6.12 -8.15
N ALA A 178 -15.53 5.19 -9.09
CA ALA A 178 -14.51 4.19 -9.45
C ALA A 178 -14.19 4.34 -10.97
N PRO A 179 -13.02 4.87 -11.35
CA PRO A 179 -11.89 5.26 -10.49
C PRO A 179 -12.14 6.56 -9.69
N PRO A 180 -11.45 6.75 -8.55
CA PRO A 180 -11.68 7.88 -7.66
C PRO A 180 -11.28 9.22 -8.29
N SER A 181 -12.12 10.23 -8.06
CA SER A 181 -11.95 11.60 -8.57
C SER A 181 -12.28 12.62 -7.48
N GLY A 182 -11.36 13.57 -7.25
CA GLY A 182 -11.60 14.67 -6.32
C GLY A 182 -12.70 15.63 -6.79
N VAL A 183 -12.86 15.79 -8.10
CA VAL A 183 -13.93 16.60 -8.69
C VAL A 183 -15.29 15.93 -8.47
N THR A 184 -15.39 14.63 -8.79
CA THR A 184 -16.61 13.85 -8.59
C THR A 184 -16.99 13.81 -7.11
N LEU A 185 -16.03 13.69 -6.20
CA LEU A 185 -16.27 13.76 -4.76
C LEU A 185 -17.00 15.04 -4.35
N LEU A 186 -16.52 16.19 -4.81
CA LEU A 186 -17.14 17.48 -4.49
C LEU A 186 -18.53 17.60 -5.14
N GLU A 187 -18.69 17.19 -6.40
CA GLU A 187 -20.00 17.16 -7.06
C GLU A 187 -21.01 16.29 -6.30
N SER A 188 -20.62 15.09 -5.87
CA SER A 188 -21.48 14.17 -5.14
C SER A 188 -21.98 14.76 -3.82
N TYR A 189 -21.09 15.43 -3.06
CA TYR A 189 -21.48 16.10 -1.82
C TYR A 189 -22.43 17.27 -2.06
N ALA A 190 -22.21 18.03 -3.13
CA ALA A 190 -23.09 19.13 -3.52
C ALA A 190 -24.46 18.65 -3.99
N MET A 191 -24.52 17.64 -4.86
CA MET A 191 -25.77 17.06 -5.35
C MET A 191 -26.60 16.42 -4.22
N ALA A 192 -25.94 15.84 -3.23
CA ALA A 192 -26.60 15.28 -2.05
C ALA A 192 -26.99 16.34 -1.00
N GLY A 193 -26.60 17.61 -1.16
CA GLY A 193 -26.92 18.69 -0.22
C GLY A 193 -26.21 18.57 1.14
N ILE A 194 -25.09 17.85 1.20
CA ILE A 194 -24.35 17.55 2.45
C ILE A 194 -22.95 18.19 2.47
N THR A 195 -22.79 19.35 1.84
CA THR A 195 -21.47 20.00 1.68
C THR A 195 -20.85 20.47 2.99
N GLU A 196 -21.65 20.62 4.05
CA GLU A 196 -21.16 20.88 5.41
C GLU A 196 -20.38 19.69 5.98
N ASP A 197 -20.75 18.46 5.59
CA ASP A 197 -20.10 17.22 6.02
C ASP A 197 -18.72 17.01 5.37
N LEU A 198 -18.36 17.81 4.36
CA LEU A 198 -17.00 17.79 3.77
C LEU A 198 -15.92 18.02 4.83
N GLY A 199 -16.20 18.84 5.85
CA GLY A 199 -15.25 19.08 6.94
C GLY A 199 -14.91 17.79 7.70
N ARG A 200 -15.95 17.02 8.06
CA ARG A 200 -15.80 15.72 8.72
C ARG A 200 -15.17 14.68 7.79
N ALA A 201 -15.44 14.76 6.50
CA ALA A 201 -14.81 13.91 5.50
C ALA A 201 -13.28 14.17 5.46
N PHE A 202 -12.86 15.44 5.38
CA PHE A 202 -11.45 15.82 5.44
C PHE A 202 -10.78 15.44 6.76
N GLU A 203 -11.45 15.56 7.90
CA GLU A 203 -10.96 15.08 9.20
C GLU A 203 -10.66 13.57 9.17
N ARG A 204 -11.64 12.76 8.74
CA ARG A 204 -11.45 11.30 8.61
C ARG A 204 -10.33 10.93 7.63
N TRP A 205 -10.19 11.69 6.55
CA TRP A 205 -9.12 11.45 5.59
C TRP A 205 -7.74 11.87 6.11
N GLN A 206 -7.66 12.90 6.94
CA GLN A 206 -6.45 13.27 7.65
C GLN A 206 -5.98 12.12 8.55
N GLU A 207 -6.90 11.54 9.34
CA GLU A 207 -6.62 10.36 10.17
C GLU A 207 -6.16 9.19 9.32
N TRP A 208 -6.88 8.89 8.24
CA TRP A 208 -6.52 7.80 7.32
C TRP A 208 -5.16 7.99 6.66
N ALA A 209 -4.80 9.20 6.24
CA ALA A 209 -3.48 9.48 5.68
C ALA A 209 -2.35 9.24 6.70
N ALA A 210 -2.58 9.58 7.97
CA ALA A 210 -1.66 9.27 9.06
C ALA A 210 -1.56 7.76 9.32
N GLU A 211 -2.70 7.04 9.30
CA GLU A 211 -2.71 5.58 9.42
C GLU A 211 -1.97 4.90 8.27
N ILE A 212 -2.12 5.38 7.02
CA ILE A 212 -1.35 4.88 5.87
C ILE A 212 0.14 5.10 6.09
N LEU A 213 0.53 6.31 6.47
CA LEU A 213 1.94 6.65 6.70
C LEU A 213 2.57 5.70 7.73
N ASP A 214 1.92 5.53 8.88
CA ASP A 214 2.42 4.66 9.95
C ASP A 214 2.44 3.19 9.50
N SER A 215 1.33 2.67 8.99
CA SER A 215 1.18 1.26 8.63
C SER A 215 2.06 0.83 7.45
N HIS A 216 2.23 1.66 6.42
CA HIS A 216 2.96 1.29 5.20
C HIS A 216 4.48 1.42 5.37
N LEU A 217 4.93 2.24 6.33
CA LEU A 217 6.33 2.29 6.74
C LEU A 217 6.69 1.20 7.77
N ALA A 218 5.75 0.81 8.63
CA ALA A 218 5.92 -0.30 9.56
C ALA A 218 5.87 -1.67 8.83
N TYR A 219 4.84 -1.89 8.00
CA TYR A 219 4.59 -3.13 7.30
C TYR A 219 4.76 -2.96 5.79
N LEU A 220 6.01 -2.91 5.34
CA LEU A 220 6.31 -2.58 3.94
C LEU A 220 5.59 -3.41 2.87
N PRO A 221 5.35 -4.74 3.05
CA PRO A 221 4.60 -5.51 2.07
C PRO A 221 3.18 -4.95 1.83
N LEU A 222 2.58 -4.27 2.81
CA LEU A 222 1.22 -3.71 2.75
C LEU A 222 1.04 -2.73 1.59
N ALA A 223 2.08 -1.96 1.26
CA ALA A 223 2.03 -1.00 0.15
C ALA A 223 1.83 -1.68 -1.22
N TYR A 224 2.15 -2.97 -1.32
CA TYR A 224 1.95 -3.76 -2.53
C TYR A 224 0.60 -4.50 -2.57
N PHE A 225 -0.19 -4.47 -1.49
CA PHE A 225 -1.55 -5.00 -1.51
C PHE A 225 -2.41 -4.04 -2.32
N ARG A 226 -2.97 -4.53 -3.42
CA ARG A 226 -3.97 -3.79 -4.19
C ARG A 226 -5.30 -3.73 -3.46
N SER A 227 -6.10 -2.71 -3.76
CA SER A 227 -7.48 -2.64 -3.30
C SER A 227 -8.31 -3.74 -3.95
N SER A 228 -9.37 -4.15 -3.26
CA SER A 228 -10.15 -5.36 -3.52
C SER A 228 -11.13 -5.19 -4.68
N HIS A 229 -11.53 -3.95 -4.99
CA HIS A 229 -12.47 -3.65 -6.06
C HIS A 229 -11.73 -3.22 -7.34
N ASP A 230 -12.27 -3.63 -8.48
CA ASP A 230 -11.71 -3.30 -9.78
C ASP A 230 -11.78 -1.77 -9.99
N ASN A 231 -10.63 -1.16 -10.33
CA ASN A 231 -10.38 0.29 -10.52
C ASN A 231 -10.12 1.13 -9.30
N ASP A 232 -10.26 0.55 -8.12
CA ASP A 232 -9.89 1.25 -6.92
C ASP A 232 -8.42 1.09 -6.64
N SER A 233 -7.87 2.16 -6.08
CA SER A 233 -6.51 2.17 -5.60
C SER A 233 -6.42 3.12 -4.44
N TRP A 234 -5.92 2.65 -3.31
CA TRP A 234 -5.61 3.52 -2.18
C TRP A 234 -4.74 4.74 -2.57
N ILE A 235 -3.87 4.61 -3.59
CA ILE A 235 -3.07 5.71 -4.15
C ILE A 235 -3.96 6.69 -4.92
N GLY A 236 -4.86 6.18 -5.76
CA GLY A 236 -5.85 6.98 -6.47
C GLY A 236 -6.81 7.70 -5.52
N SER A 237 -7.27 7.02 -4.47
CA SER A 237 -8.10 7.58 -3.40
C SER A 237 -7.39 8.70 -2.65
N LEU A 238 -6.11 8.48 -2.28
CA LEU A 238 -5.28 9.52 -1.67
C LEU A 238 -5.14 10.73 -2.61
N GLY A 239 -4.94 10.51 -3.91
CA GLY A 239 -4.88 11.56 -4.90
C GLY A 239 -6.18 12.33 -5.06
N ALA A 240 -7.32 11.63 -5.14
CA ALA A 240 -8.63 12.23 -5.24
C ALA A 240 -8.95 13.13 -4.03
N ILE A 241 -8.61 12.70 -2.82
CA ILE A 241 -8.77 13.50 -1.59
C ILE A 241 -7.85 14.73 -1.63
N MET A 242 -6.59 14.56 -2.00
CA MET A 242 -5.63 15.66 -2.12
C MET A 242 -6.08 16.70 -3.15
N ASP A 243 -6.61 16.23 -4.29
CA ASP A 243 -7.16 17.07 -5.36
C ASP A 243 -8.43 17.79 -4.89
N ALA A 244 -9.37 17.11 -4.22
CA ALA A 244 -10.57 17.72 -3.63
C ALA A 244 -10.22 18.80 -2.60
N ALA A 245 -9.30 18.51 -1.67
CA ALA A 245 -8.81 19.47 -0.69
C ALA A 245 -8.17 20.69 -1.36
N THR A 246 -7.35 20.44 -2.39
CA THR A 246 -6.69 21.50 -3.16
C THR A 246 -7.71 22.39 -3.89
N LEU A 247 -8.73 21.81 -4.52
CA LEU A 247 -9.81 22.56 -5.19
C LEU A 247 -10.62 23.41 -4.19
N ILE A 248 -10.94 22.87 -3.02
CA ILE A 248 -11.63 23.61 -1.95
C ILE A 248 -10.81 24.82 -1.47
N LEU A 249 -9.49 24.67 -1.35
CA LEU A 249 -8.61 25.74 -0.86
C LEU A 249 -8.33 26.82 -1.91
N THR A 250 -8.27 26.45 -3.19
CA THR A 250 -7.75 27.31 -4.27
C THR A 250 -8.84 27.85 -5.18
N THR A 251 -9.89 27.06 -5.41
CA THR A 251 -10.87 27.30 -6.47
C THR A 251 -12.22 27.73 -5.91
N VAL A 252 -12.68 27.14 -4.80
CA VAL A 252 -13.96 27.49 -4.18
C VAL A 252 -13.84 28.75 -3.32
N GLN A 253 -14.77 29.69 -3.50
CA GLN A 253 -14.83 30.94 -2.74
C GLN A 253 -15.29 30.68 -1.29
N ASP A 254 -14.95 31.57 -0.36
CA ASP A 254 -15.46 31.46 1.01
C ASP A 254 -16.98 31.70 1.04
N GLY A 255 -17.69 30.94 1.89
CA GLY A 255 -19.13 31.10 2.08
C GLY A 255 -19.50 32.51 2.56
N ALA A 256 -20.45 33.15 1.87
CA ALA A 256 -21.09 34.38 2.34
C ALA A 256 -22.08 34.06 3.47
N ALA A 257 -22.40 35.05 4.32
CA ALA A 257 -23.40 34.91 5.39
C ALA A 257 -24.83 34.60 4.85
N SER A 258 -25.07 34.79 3.55
CA SER A 258 -26.31 34.40 2.86
C SER A 258 -25.98 33.94 1.44
N PRO A 259 -25.99 32.62 1.16
CA PRO A 259 -25.86 32.10 -0.21
C PRO A 259 -27.09 32.46 -1.05
N GLY A 260 -26.90 32.66 -2.36
CA GLY A 260 -28.02 32.80 -3.31
C GLY A 260 -28.80 31.48 -3.47
N GLU A 261 -30.01 31.55 -4.05
CA GLU A 261 -30.78 30.34 -4.36
C GLU A 261 -29.97 29.38 -5.25
N GLY A 262 -29.76 28.16 -4.77
CA GLY A 262 -28.97 27.13 -5.47
C GLY A 262 -27.44 27.26 -5.33
N GLU A 263 -26.91 28.25 -4.60
CA GLU A 263 -25.48 28.35 -4.30
C GLU A 263 -25.09 27.46 -3.11
N VAL A 264 -24.00 26.70 -3.30
CA VAL A 264 -23.34 25.94 -2.25
C VAL A 264 -22.40 26.86 -1.47
N SER A 265 -22.70 27.07 -0.18
CA SER A 265 -21.79 27.73 0.74
C SER A 265 -20.83 26.73 1.37
N VAL A 266 -19.53 27.00 1.32
CA VAL A 266 -18.51 26.18 2.01
C VAL A 266 -18.06 26.91 3.28
N PRO A 267 -18.37 26.35 4.47
CA PRO A 267 -17.94 26.95 5.74
C PRO A 267 -16.42 27.02 5.88
N ARG A 268 -15.94 28.01 6.64
CA ARG A 268 -14.50 28.18 6.92
C ARG A 268 -13.90 26.95 7.63
N SER A 269 -14.69 26.23 8.42
CA SER A 269 -14.29 24.97 9.07
C SER A 269 -13.90 23.90 8.05
N VAL A 270 -14.65 23.76 6.95
CA VAL A 270 -14.35 22.81 5.86
C VAL A 270 -12.99 23.11 5.24
N LYS A 271 -12.68 24.39 4.98
CA LYS A 271 -11.35 24.79 4.47
C LYS A 271 -10.23 24.53 5.47
N GLY A 272 -10.49 24.71 6.76
CA GLY A 272 -9.54 24.37 7.83
C GLY A 272 -9.16 22.90 7.77
N TRP A 273 -10.16 22.01 7.75
CA TRP A 273 -9.94 20.57 7.64
C TRP A 273 -9.32 20.16 6.32
N ALA A 274 -9.72 20.75 5.18
CA ALA A 274 -9.09 20.51 3.89
C ALA A 274 -7.59 20.85 3.91
N LYS A 275 -7.20 21.96 4.57
CA LYS A 275 -5.80 22.35 4.73
C LYS A 275 -5.02 21.31 5.55
N LEU A 276 -5.58 20.84 6.66
CA LEU A 276 -4.93 19.85 7.53
C LEU A 276 -4.81 18.49 6.83
N ALA A 277 -5.89 18.01 6.20
CA ALA A 277 -5.90 16.78 5.41
C ALA A 277 -4.84 16.81 4.30
N ARG A 278 -4.75 17.93 3.56
CA ARG A 278 -3.70 18.12 2.54
C ARG A 278 -2.29 18.12 3.14
N SER A 279 -2.10 18.74 4.30
CA SER A 279 -0.78 18.78 4.95
C SER A 279 -0.32 17.39 5.35
N VAL A 280 -1.17 16.61 6.02
CA VAL A 280 -0.85 15.24 6.45
C VAL A 280 -0.70 14.31 5.24
N GLY A 281 -1.60 14.41 4.26
CA GLY A 281 -1.50 13.66 3.01
C GLY A 281 -0.23 13.97 2.21
N GLY A 282 0.20 15.25 2.19
CA GLY A 282 1.46 15.68 1.59
C GLY A 282 2.67 15.01 2.24
N HIS A 283 2.75 15.02 3.58
CA HIS A 283 3.81 14.30 4.31
C HIS A 283 3.77 12.80 4.08
N CYS A 284 2.57 12.20 4.06
CA CYS A 284 2.41 10.77 3.77
C CYS A 284 2.99 10.41 2.39
N ILE A 285 2.67 11.19 1.36
CA ILE A 285 3.18 11.00 0.00
C ILE A 285 4.71 11.20 -0.06
N GLU A 286 5.20 12.28 0.57
CA GLU A 286 6.64 12.63 0.61
C GLU A 286 7.46 11.52 1.27
N ASP A 287 7.07 11.07 2.46
CA ASP A 287 7.79 10.04 3.21
C ASP A 287 7.82 8.70 2.47
N LEU A 288 6.72 8.33 1.79
CA LEU A 288 6.70 7.14 0.94
C LEU A 288 7.66 7.28 -0.25
N VAL A 289 7.66 8.42 -0.95
CA VAL A 289 8.59 8.67 -2.07
C VAL A 289 10.05 8.61 -1.61
N LEU A 290 10.37 9.23 -0.48
CA LEU A 290 11.70 9.21 0.11
C LEU A 290 12.12 7.79 0.51
N TYR A 291 11.23 7.04 1.16
CA TYR A 291 11.51 5.69 1.61
C TYR A 291 11.77 4.73 0.43
N PHE A 292 10.93 4.79 -0.61
CA PHE A 292 11.06 3.93 -1.78
C PHE A 292 12.11 4.41 -2.81
N GLN A 293 12.71 5.58 -2.56
CA GLN A 293 13.68 6.26 -3.44
C GLN A 293 13.11 6.48 -4.84
N LEU A 294 11.90 7.03 -4.90
CA LEU A 294 11.20 7.30 -6.15
C LEU A 294 11.53 8.70 -6.68
N PRO A 295 11.33 8.95 -7.99
CA PRO A 295 11.49 10.28 -8.56
C PRO A 295 10.62 11.31 -7.84
N ASP A 296 11.23 12.46 -7.56
CA ASP A 296 10.60 13.62 -6.92
C ASP A 296 10.64 14.84 -7.86
N GLY A 297 9.69 15.76 -7.70
CA GLY A 297 9.60 16.96 -8.49
C GLY A 297 8.36 17.81 -8.20
N HIS A 298 8.40 19.02 -8.71
CA HIS A 298 7.37 20.04 -8.54
C HIS A 298 6.69 20.33 -9.88
N ASP A 299 5.86 19.40 -10.32
CA ASP A 299 5.02 19.55 -11.50
C ASP A 299 3.55 19.41 -11.09
N VAL A 300 2.70 20.30 -11.58
CA VAL A 300 1.24 20.21 -11.40
C VAL A 300 0.69 18.98 -12.10
N GLY A 301 1.29 18.57 -13.22
CA GLY A 301 0.87 17.42 -14.01
C GLY A 301 -0.57 17.51 -14.52
N VAL A 302 -1.22 18.67 -14.54
CA VAL A 302 -2.59 18.88 -15.03
C VAL A 302 -2.56 20.08 -15.95
N GLU A 303 -3.22 19.98 -17.10
CA GLU A 303 -3.31 21.08 -18.05
C GLU A 303 -4.39 22.09 -17.66
N LEU A 304 -4.27 23.34 -18.13
CA LEU A 304 -5.25 24.39 -17.85
C LEU A 304 -6.66 23.99 -18.33
N GLU A 305 -6.77 23.32 -19.48
CA GLU A 305 -8.04 22.84 -20.03
C GLU A 305 -8.73 21.82 -19.10
N GLU A 306 -7.96 20.89 -18.54
CA GLU A 306 -8.47 19.91 -17.58
C GLU A 306 -8.99 20.59 -16.30
N PHE A 307 -8.28 21.62 -15.84
CA PHE A 307 -8.70 22.44 -14.71
C PHE A 307 -9.96 23.24 -15.03
N GLN A 308 -10.09 23.81 -16.23
CA GLN A 308 -11.30 24.50 -16.67
C GLN A 308 -12.50 23.56 -16.70
N ILE A 309 -12.32 22.31 -17.15
CA ILE A 309 -13.37 21.27 -17.11
C ILE A 309 -13.79 21.00 -15.65
N ALA A 310 -12.83 20.87 -14.74
CA ALA A 310 -13.13 20.70 -13.31
C ALA A 310 -13.87 21.90 -12.71
N ARG A 311 -13.49 23.14 -13.06
CA ARG A 311 -14.21 24.35 -12.67
C ARG A 311 -15.64 24.35 -13.18
N ALA A 312 -15.86 24.06 -14.47
CA ALA A 312 -17.20 24.03 -15.06
C ALA A 312 -18.10 22.98 -14.37
N ARG A 313 -17.51 21.84 -13.99
CA ARG A 313 -18.15 20.79 -13.18
C ARG A 313 -18.57 21.31 -11.80
N LEU A 314 -17.65 21.88 -11.04
CA LEU A 314 -17.94 22.45 -9.72
C LEU A 314 -18.98 23.59 -9.77
N SER A 315 -18.90 24.46 -10.78
CA SER A 315 -19.87 25.54 -10.96
C SER A 315 -21.28 25.01 -11.24
N ARG A 316 -21.42 23.95 -12.04
CA ARG A 316 -22.72 23.29 -12.29
C ARG A 316 -23.28 22.61 -11.05
N ALA A 317 -22.41 22.12 -10.18
CA ALA A 317 -22.80 21.58 -8.87
C ALA A 317 -23.18 22.66 -7.84
N GLY A 318 -23.11 23.95 -8.20
CA GLY A 318 -23.53 25.07 -7.35
C GLY A 318 -22.40 25.69 -6.53
N TYR A 319 -21.14 25.25 -6.67
CA TYR A 319 -20.03 25.90 -5.98
C TYR A 319 -19.75 27.28 -6.56
N ARG A 320 -19.63 28.28 -5.68
CA ARG A 320 -19.15 29.60 -6.05
C ARG A 320 -17.63 29.59 -6.22
N LEU A 321 -17.16 29.97 -7.40
CA LEU A 321 -15.74 29.85 -7.77
C LEU A 321 -15.03 31.19 -7.78
N ARG A 322 -13.74 31.18 -7.42
CA ARG A 322 -12.83 32.31 -7.58
C ARG A 322 -12.54 32.62 -9.05
N PRO A 323 -12.06 33.84 -9.39
CA PRO A 323 -11.59 34.17 -10.73
C PRO A 323 -10.60 33.13 -11.28
N GLU A 324 -10.67 32.84 -12.58
CA GLU A 324 -9.93 31.72 -13.18
C GLU A 324 -8.42 31.85 -13.03
N ALA A 325 -7.87 33.00 -13.38
CA ALA A 325 -6.43 33.24 -13.32
C ALA A 325 -5.88 33.04 -11.90
N GLU A 326 -6.55 33.63 -10.90
CA GLU A 326 -6.18 33.51 -9.48
C GLU A 326 -6.28 32.08 -8.97
N ALA A 327 -7.40 31.40 -9.29
CA ALA A 327 -7.63 30.03 -8.87
C ALA A 327 -6.62 29.07 -9.50
N TRP A 328 -6.29 29.27 -10.79
CA TRP A 328 -5.33 28.43 -11.50
C TRP A 328 -3.92 28.59 -10.96
N GLU A 329 -3.49 29.81 -10.69
CA GLU A 329 -2.18 30.07 -10.08
C GLU A 329 -2.07 29.42 -8.69
N ALA A 330 -3.10 29.58 -7.86
CA ALA A 330 -3.15 28.95 -6.54
C ALA A 330 -3.20 27.42 -6.62
N PHE A 331 -3.97 26.86 -7.56
CA PHE A 331 -4.10 25.42 -7.80
C PHE A 331 -2.77 24.81 -8.25
N ARG A 332 -2.12 25.40 -9.27
CA ARG A 332 -0.80 24.93 -9.74
C ARG A 332 0.23 24.89 -8.61
N ARG A 333 0.28 25.95 -7.81
CA ARG A 333 1.22 26.05 -6.69
C ARG A 333 0.99 24.94 -5.67
N LEU A 334 -0.25 24.77 -5.20
CA LEU A 334 -0.54 23.75 -4.18
C LEU A 334 -0.51 22.33 -4.74
N ARG A 335 -1.00 22.07 -5.95
CA ARG A 335 -0.96 20.73 -6.54
C ARG A 335 0.45 20.29 -6.89
N GLY A 336 1.29 21.22 -7.37
CA GLY A 336 2.70 20.97 -7.68
C GLY A 336 3.54 20.51 -6.48
N GLU A 337 3.07 20.66 -5.24
CA GLU A 337 3.75 20.14 -4.05
C GLU A 337 3.62 18.62 -3.88
N TYR A 338 2.65 17.95 -4.52
CA TYR A 338 2.45 16.49 -4.35
C TYR A 338 2.20 15.72 -5.65
N ALA A 339 1.82 16.39 -6.73
CA ALA A 339 1.33 15.73 -7.94
C ALA A 339 2.36 14.81 -8.61
N MET A 340 3.62 15.23 -8.75
CA MET A 340 4.64 14.37 -9.34
C MET A 340 4.96 13.17 -8.43
N ARG A 341 5.05 13.41 -7.11
CA ARG A 341 5.29 12.38 -6.09
C ARG A 341 4.23 11.28 -6.10
N ILE A 342 2.96 11.66 -6.10
CA ILE A 342 1.86 10.68 -6.12
C ILE A 342 1.79 9.93 -7.45
N ASN A 343 2.15 10.58 -8.57
CA ASN A 343 2.28 9.89 -9.86
C ASN A 343 3.47 8.92 -9.90
N SER A 344 4.57 9.24 -9.23
CA SER A 344 5.70 8.31 -9.03
C SER A 344 5.27 7.08 -8.24
N LEU A 345 4.47 7.25 -7.18
CA LEU A 345 3.89 6.14 -6.41
C LEU A 345 2.96 5.29 -7.30
N ALA A 346 2.00 5.93 -7.99
CA ALA A 346 1.07 5.24 -8.88
C ALA A 346 1.80 4.45 -9.98
N THR A 347 2.84 5.04 -10.57
CA THR A 347 3.68 4.38 -11.59
C THR A 347 4.49 3.24 -11.01
N TYR A 348 5.08 3.42 -9.83
CA TYR A 348 5.91 2.40 -9.18
C TYR A 348 5.11 1.14 -8.88
N TRP A 349 3.88 1.29 -8.38
CA TRP A 349 2.97 0.19 -8.02
C TRP A 349 2.01 -0.25 -9.13
N ALA A 350 2.14 0.33 -10.33
CA ALA A 350 1.23 0.09 -11.45
C ALA A 350 -0.25 0.19 -11.01
N SER A 351 -0.57 1.28 -10.31
CA SER A 351 -1.93 1.60 -9.88
C SER A 351 -2.84 1.81 -11.10
N PRO A 352 -4.11 1.36 -11.08
CA PRO A 352 -5.11 1.74 -12.06
C PRO A 352 -5.15 3.27 -12.24
N PRO A 353 -5.26 3.78 -13.47
CA PRO A 353 -5.31 5.22 -13.70
C PRO A 353 -6.59 5.80 -13.08
N ALA A 354 -6.44 6.93 -12.38
CA ALA A 354 -7.53 7.70 -11.80
C ALA A 354 -7.50 9.14 -12.32
N GLN A 355 -8.50 9.97 -11.99
CA GLN A 355 -8.51 11.34 -12.47
C GLN A 355 -7.26 12.06 -11.97
N TRP A 356 -6.43 12.51 -12.91
CA TRP A 356 -5.16 13.19 -12.67
C TRP A 356 -4.04 12.40 -11.98
N ILE A 357 -4.19 11.08 -11.80
CA ILE A 357 -3.22 10.19 -11.13
C ILE A 357 -2.93 8.95 -12.00
N GLY A 358 -1.66 8.57 -12.11
CA GLY A 358 -1.18 7.40 -12.84
C GLY A 358 -0.83 7.67 -14.31
N ASP A 359 -0.51 6.59 -15.03
CA ASP A 359 -0.18 6.66 -16.47
C ASP A 359 -1.42 7.06 -17.28
N ARG A 360 -1.40 8.29 -17.80
CA ARG A 360 -2.46 8.88 -18.63
C ARG A 360 -2.38 8.46 -20.10
N SER A 361 -1.46 7.55 -20.45
CA SER A 361 -1.44 6.93 -21.77
C SER A 361 -2.82 6.30 -22.03
N PRO A 362 -3.41 6.45 -23.24
CA PRO A 362 -4.78 6.06 -23.54
C PRO A 362 -4.94 4.53 -23.62
N LEU A 363 -4.78 3.84 -22.50
CA LEU A 363 -5.29 2.49 -22.32
C LEU A 363 -6.74 2.65 -21.90
N LYS A 364 -7.62 2.63 -22.90
CA LYS A 364 -9.08 2.62 -22.76
C LYS A 364 -9.50 1.66 -21.64
N TYR A 365 -9.79 2.20 -20.47
CA TYR A 365 -10.57 1.52 -19.47
C TYR A 365 -12.02 1.53 -19.95
N ARG A 366 -12.46 0.44 -20.61
CA ARG A 366 -13.90 0.20 -20.76
C ARG A 366 -14.36 -0.43 -19.45
N ALA A 367 -14.86 0.42 -18.55
CA ALA A 367 -15.69 -0.07 -17.45
C ALA A 367 -16.85 -0.84 -18.08
N ARG A 368 -16.88 -2.16 -17.86
CA ARG A 368 -18.05 -2.96 -18.20
C ARG A 368 -18.99 -2.79 -17.02
N HIS A 369 -19.86 -1.78 -17.10
CA HIS A 369 -21.03 -1.73 -16.24
C HIS A 369 -21.91 -2.90 -16.67
N ASP A 370 -21.99 -3.95 -15.84
CA ASP A 370 -23.04 -4.94 -16.00
C ASP A 370 -24.37 -4.20 -15.77
N GLY A 371 -25.08 -4.01 -16.87
CA GLY A 371 -26.26 -3.17 -16.94
C GLY A 371 -27.41 -3.75 -16.16
N HIS A 372 -27.63 -3.23 -14.95
CA HIS A 372 -28.98 -3.12 -14.42
C HIS A 372 -29.50 -1.72 -14.75
N VAL A 373 -30.03 -1.58 -15.96
CA VAL A 373 -30.92 -0.47 -16.29
C VAL A 373 -32.20 -0.72 -15.51
N LEU A 374 -32.40 0.00 -14.40
CA LEU A 374 -33.74 0.23 -13.88
C LEU A 374 -34.46 1.08 -14.93
N SER A 375 -35.27 0.43 -15.76
CA SER A 375 -36.17 1.10 -16.70
C SER A 375 -37.19 1.91 -15.89
N SER A 376 -36.99 3.21 -15.80
CA SER A 376 -38.01 4.15 -15.36
C SER A 376 -38.76 4.67 -16.60
N ASP A 377 -39.63 3.84 -17.18
CA ASP A 377 -40.67 4.35 -18.08
C ASP A 377 -41.92 4.65 -17.26
N PRO A 378 -42.49 5.88 -17.34
CA PRO A 378 -43.73 6.21 -16.66
C PRO A 378 -44.93 5.56 -17.38
N PRO A 379 -45.97 5.12 -16.65
CA PRO A 379 -47.17 4.56 -17.28
C PRO A 379 -48.00 5.71 -17.87
N GLY A 380 -48.05 5.78 -19.20
CA GLY A 380 -48.75 6.84 -19.94
C GLY A 380 -49.53 6.33 -21.14
N GLN A 381 -50.78 5.95 -20.88
CA GLN A 381 -51.98 6.15 -21.70
C GLN A 381 -52.20 5.38 -23.02
N ALA A 382 -53.46 4.91 -23.11
CA ALA A 382 -54.12 4.18 -24.18
C ALA A 382 -54.38 4.98 -25.47
N ALA A 383 -54.35 4.27 -26.60
CA ALA A 383 -55.19 4.35 -27.81
C ALA A 383 -54.48 3.45 -28.85
N GLY A 384 -55.05 2.47 -29.53
CA GLY A 384 -56.35 2.32 -30.17
C GLY A 384 -56.14 1.36 -31.36
N GLU A 385 -57.21 0.61 -31.70
CA GLU A 385 -57.35 -0.47 -32.70
C GLU A 385 -56.89 -1.88 -32.30
#